data_AF-A0A351QAQ8-F1
#
_entry.id   AF-A0A351QAQ8-F1
#
_cell.length_a   1.000
_cell.length_b   1.000
_cell.length_c   1.000
_cell.angle_alpha   90.00
_cell.angle_beta   90.00
_cell.angle_gamma   90.00
#
_symmetry.space_group_name_H-M   'P 1'
#
loop_
_entity.id
_entity.type
_entity.pdbx_description
1 polymer ?
#
loop_
_entity_poly.entity_id
_entity_poly.type
_entity_poly.pdbx_seq_one_letter_code
_entity_poly.pdbx_strand_id
1 'polypeptide(L)'
;MEKKQNSTRDKIIQSAFSFYDMLFFERISLSKIAAKAGITKPAIYKHFKSREDLENAMKSLILSDIADTIKSCGKDKNEESILEKVIVLLCKKKSYFYFILSNSLEFSIDNFLMEIEKHDIADLNLETIFDSCGNVADIEVYKKILFVSATMIFFQGARDFILLNKKLPDSDENIQEYAEKLSKFIISGGLGHDIKDTDALRLSQLDLLCSKEIQSLKEPCKFFIAIGNVVRRVGFSKTTIEELAKELGLAKSSLYTNFSSKKEMFEALIKEECLNLFHVIKKNLLYAKNSAECVYIFMETEIEFFLKRKG
;
A
#
# COMPACT_ATOMS: atom_id res chain seq x y z
N MET A 1 -5.35 -14.98 -32.58
CA MET A 1 -5.63 -14.67 -31.15
C MET A 1 -6.86 -13.78 -31.11
N GLU A 2 -8.00 -14.34 -30.73
CA GLU A 2 -9.27 -13.61 -30.64
C GLU A 2 -9.18 -12.52 -29.55
N LYS A 3 -9.52 -11.28 -29.92
CA LYS A 3 -9.78 -10.19 -28.96
C LYS A 3 -10.97 -10.62 -28.11
N LYS A 4 -10.71 -11.14 -26.90
CA LYS A 4 -11.75 -11.42 -25.89
C LYS A 4 -12.55 -10.13 -25.67
N GLN A 5 -13.79 -10.11 -26.13
CA GLN A 5 -14.66 -8.95 -26.04
C GLN A 5 -14.93 -8.68 -24.55
N ASN A 6 -14.32 -7.63 -23.98
CA ASN A 6 -14.42 -7.32 -22.54
C ASN A 6 -15.91 -7.26 -22.14
N SER A 7 -16.31 -8.16 -21.25
CA SER A 7 -17.68 -8.24 -20.78
C SER A 7 -18.07 -6.96 -20.04
N THR A 8 -19.36 -6.66 -19.91
CA THR A 8 -19.82 -5.51 -19.09
C THR A 8 -19.27 -5.61 -17.66
N ARG A 9 -19.14 -6.83 -17.12
CA ARG A 9 -18.52 -7.10 -15.83
C ARG A 9 -17.06 -6.62 -15.79
N ASP A 10 -16.26 -6.94 -16.81
CA ASP A 10 -14.86 -6.52 -16.89
C ASP A 10 -14.73 -5.00 -17.06
N LYS A 11 -15.62 -4.38 -17.85
CA LYS A 11 -15.67 -2.92 -17.99
C LYS A 11 -15.93 -2.22 -16.67
N ILE A 12 -16.82 -2.76 -15.83
CA ILE A 12 -17.08 -2.22 -14.49
C ILE A 12 -15.83 -2.31 -13.62
N ILE A 13 -15.15 -3.46 -13.63
CA ILE A 13 -13.91 -3.68 -12.85
C ILE A 13 -12.81 -2.71 -13.30
N GLN A 14 -12.57 -2.58 -14.61
CA GLN A 14 -11.55 -1.67 -15.14
C GLN A 14 -11.90 -0.20 -14.84
N SER A 15 -13.18 0.16 -14.93
CA SER A 15 -13.64 1.49 -14.56
C SER A 15 -13.44 1.77 -13.07
N ALA A 16 -13.65 0.78 -12.20
CA ALA A 16 -13.36 0.89 -10.78
C ALA A 16 -11.86 1.07 -10.51
N PHE A 17 -11.00 0.27 -11.16
CA PHE A 17 -9.55 0.40 -11.04
C PHE A 17 -9.03 1.78 -11.46
N SER A 18 -9.63 2.41 -12.48
CA SER A 18 -9.21 3.75 -12.94
C SER A 18 -9.40 4.89 -11.94
N PHE A 19 -10.01 4.62 -10.78
CA PHE A 19 -10.08 5.59 -9.69
C PHE A 19 -8.94 5.41 -8.67
N TYR A 20 -8.09 4.39 -8.81
CA TYR A 20 -6.99 4.07 -7.90
C TYR A 20 -5.62 4.46 -8.50
N ASP A 21 -5.48 5.67 -9.05
CA ASP A 21 -4.22 6.04 -9.74
C ASP A 21 -3.14 6.59 -8.80
N MET A 22 -3.48 6.90 -7.55
CA MET A 22 -2.56 7.41 -6.52
C MET A 22 -3.14 7.25 -5.11
N LEU A 23 -2.41 7.69 -4.08
CA LEU A 23 -2.89 8.04 -2.72
C LEU A 23 -4.05 9.06 -2.67
N PHE A 24 -4.75 9.34 -3.76
CA PHE A 24 -5.99 10.09 -3.73
C PHE A 24 -7.11 9.16 -3.25
N PHE A 25 -7.25 9.04 -1.93
CA PHE A 25 -8.41 8.40 -1.30
C PHE A 25 -9.66 9.28 -1.41
N GLU A 26 -10.07 9.60 -2.63
CA GLU A 26 -11.40 10.16 -2.84
C GLU A 26 -12.44 9.06 -2.70
N ARG A 27 -13.61 9.41 -2.16
CA ARG A 27 -14.74 8.49 -2.13
C ARG A 27 -15.13 8.06 -3.56
N ILE A 28 -14.85 6.81 -3.88
CA ILE A 28 -15.23 6.19 -5.15
C ILE A 28 -16.65 5.65 -4.98
N SER A 29 -17.67 6.35 -5.45
CA SER A 29 -19.05 5.87 -5.37
C SER A 29 -19.39 4.92 -6.54
N LEU A 30 -20.32 3.98 -6.32
CA LEU A 30 -20.85 3.14 -7.40
C LEU A 30 -21.45 3.98 -8.54
N SER A 31 -21.96 5.19 -8.24
CA SER A 31 -22.42 6.13 -9.27
C SER A 31 -21.27 6.65 -10.15
N LYS A 32 -20.13 7.02 -9.55
CA LYS A 32 -18.93 7.43 -10.30
C LYS A 32 -18.42 6.27 -11.18
N ILE A 33 -18.39 5.06 -10.65
CA ILE A 33 -17.98 3.85 -11.40
C ILE A 33 -18.94 3.58 -12.56
N ALA A 34 -20.25 3.62 -12.33
CA ALA A 34 -21.26 3.40 -13.36
C ALA A 34 -21.11 4.40 -14.51
N ALA A 35 -20.99 5.69 -14.17
CA ALA A 35 -20.78 6.76 -15.15
C ALA A 35 -19.50 6.52 -15.97
N LYS A 36 -18.39 6.16 -15.33
CA LYS A 36 -17.12 5.84 -16.02
C LYS A 36 -17.23 4.61 -16.92
N ALA A 37 -17.99 3.60 -16.50
CA ALA A 37 -18.27 2.40 -17.29
C ALA A 37 -19.30 2.60 -18.41
N GLY A 38 -19.94 3.78 -18.51
CA GLY A 38 -20.98 4.07 -19.48
C GLY A 38 -22.31 3.33 -19.22
N ILE A 39 -22.59 3.00 -17.96
CA ILE A 39 -23.82 2.29 -17.55
C ILE A 39 -24.55 3.03 -16.42
N THR A 40 -25.77 2.61 -16.10
CA THR A 40 -26.51 3.15 -14.97
C THR A 40 -26.08 2.48 -13.66
N LYS A 41 -26.19 3.19 -12.52
CA LYS A 41 -25.88 2.60 -11.20
C LYS A 41 -26.67 1.30 -10.93
N PRO A 42 -27.98 1.20 -11.24
CA PRO A 42 -28.71 -0.06 -11.11
C PRO A 42 -28.16 -1.22 -11.97
N ALA A 43 -27.55 -0.92 -13.12
CA ALA A 43 -26.97 -1.96 -13.98
C ALA A 43 -25.74 -2.64 -13.36
N ILE A 44 -25.02 -1.98 -12.43
CA ILE A 44 -23.95 -2.63 -11.66
C ILE A 44 -24.50 -3.82 -10.88
N TYR A 45 -25.69 -3.69 -10.28
CA TYR A 45 -26.27 -4.75 -9.45
C TYR A 45 -26.69 -6.01 -10.23
N LYS A 46 -26.73 -5.95 -11.56
CA LYS A 46 -26.89 -7.14 -12.40
C LYS A 46 -25.63 -8.01 -12.46
N HIS A 47 -24.47 -7.43 -12.16
CA HIS A 47 -23.16 -8.09 -12.23
C HIS A 47 -22.51 -8.30 -10.87
N PHE A 48 -22.82 -7.43 -9.90
CA PHE A 48 -22.27 -7.48 -8.54
C PHE A 48 -23.37 -7.25 -7.52
N LYS A 49 -23.59 -8.20 -6.61
CA LYS A 49 -24.70 -8.14 -5.63
C LYS A 49 -24.53 -6.98 -4.65
N SER A 50 -23.30 -6.58 -4.39
CA SER A 50 -22.94 -5.51 -3.47
C SER A 50 -21.66 -4.81 -3.95
N ARG A 51 -21.30 -3.71 -3.25
CA ARG A 51 -20.00 -3.07 -3.42
C ARG A 51 -18.86 -4.04 -3.06
N GLU A 52 -19.03 -4.78 -1.97
CA GLU A 52 -18.05 -5.76 -1.49
C GLU A 52 -17.82 -6.87 -2.53
N ASP A 53 -18.88 -7.33 -3.21
CA ASP A 53 -18.77 -8.30 -4.31
C ASP A 53 -17.93 -7.76 -5.49
N LEU A 54 -18.07 -6.47 -5.82
CA LEU A 54 -17.19 -5.80 -6.79
C LEU A 54 -15.75 -5.71 -6.29
N GLU A 55 -15.52 -5.29 -5.04
CA GLU A 55 -14.18 -5.20 -4.46
C GLU A 55 -13.50 -6.57 -4.36
N ASN A 56 -14.23 -7.64 -4.03
CA ASN A 56 -13.71 -9.00 -4.03
C ASN A 56 -13.36 -9.49 -5.44
N ALA A 57 -14.17 -9.15 -6.45
CA ALA A 57 -13.82 -9.42 -7.84
C ALA A 57 -12.57 -8.66 -8.30
N MET A 58 -12.37 -7.43 -7.84
CA MET A 58 -11.14 -6.67 -8.07
C MET A 58 -9.94 -7.34 -7.40
N LYS A 59 -10.06 -7.76 -6.12
CA LYS A 59 -9.01 -8.53 -5.41
C LYS A 59 -8.64 -9.80 -6.17
N SER A 60 -9.63 -10.60 -6.55
CA SER A 60 -9.42 -11.86 -7.28
C SER A 60 -8.71 -11.66 -8.62
N LEU A 61 -9.00 -10.56 -9.35
CA LEU A 61 -8.26 -10.24 -10.57
C LEU A 61 -6.77 -9.96 -10.28
N ILE A 62 -6.47 -9.20 -9.23
CA ILE A 62 -5.07 -8.93 -8.83
C ILE A 62 -4.35 -10.22 -8.48
N LEU A 63 -5.00 -11.07 -7.69
CA LEU A 63 -4.44 -12.37 -7.30
C LEU A 63 -4.18 -13.27 -8.50
N SER A 64 -5.12 -13.34 -9.44
CA SER A 64 -4.95 -14.08 -10.69
C SER A 64 -3.75 -13.57 -11.50
N ASP A 65 -3.59 -12.26 -11.63
CA ASP A 65 -2.49 -11.69 -12.40
C ASP A 65 -1.13 -11.91 -11.72
N ILE A 66 -1.07 -11.80 -10.38
CA ILE A 66 0.12 -12.17 -9.60
C ILE A 66 0.42 -13.65 -9.79
N ALA A 67 -0.60 -14.51 -9.72
CA ALA A 67 -0.46 -15.94 -9.90
C ALA A 67 0.09 -16.30 -11.29
N ASP A 68 -0.48 -15.73 -12.33
CA ASP A 68 -0.04 -15.93 -13.71
C ASP A 68 1.38 -15.40 -13.93
N THR A 69 1.73 -14.28 -13.30
CA THR A 69 3.09 -13.72 -13.30
C THR A 69 4.09 -14.70 -12.69
N ILE A 70 3.76 -15.28 -11.53
CA ILE A 70 4.60 -16.27 -10.84
C ILE A 70 4.71 -17.56 -11.66
N LYS A 71 3.60 -18.04 -12.25
CA LYS A 71 3.58 -19.20 -13.15
C LYS A 71 4.46 -18.98 -14.39
N SER A 72 4.50 -17.75 -14.91
CA SER A 72 5.34 -17.38 -16.06
C SER A 72 6.85 -17.45 -15.80
N CYS A 73 7.30 -17.58 -14.56
CA CYS A 73 8.72 -17.73 -14.22
C CYS A 73 9.35 -19.07 -14.62
N GLY A 74 8.57 -20.05 -15.10
CA GLY A 74 9.13 -21.28 -15.67
C GLY A 74 9.87 -22.14 -14.63
N LYS A 75 10.95 -22.84 -14.99
CA LYS A 75 11.70 -23.72 -14.06
C LYS A 75 12.89 -23.05 -13.36
N ASP A 76 13.34 -21.88 -13.83
CA ASP A 76 14.46 -21.12 -13.25
C ASP A 76 14.00 -20.12 -12.17
N LYS A 77 12.93 -20.49 -11.43
CA LYS A 77 12.34 -19.63 -10.41
C LYS A 77 13.31 -19.54 -9.23
N ASN A 78 13.88 -18.36 -9.02
CA ASN A 78 14.44 -18.00 -7.73
C ASN A 78 13.59 -16.86 -7.16
N GLU A 79 13.72 -16.64 -5.86
CA GLU A 79 12.89 -15.66 -5.16
C GLU A 79 13.06 -14.24 -5.71
N GLU A 80 14.28 -13.88 -6.11
CA GLU A 80 14.61 -12.58 -6.71
C GLU A 80 13.85 -12.36 -8.03
N SER A 81 13.86 -13.33 -8.94
CA SER A 81 13.22 -13.21 -10.25
C SER A 81 11.69 -13.21 -10.17
N ILE A 82 11.12 -13.92 -9.19
CA ILE A 82 9.68 -13.82 -8.88
C ILE A 82 9.35 -12.41 -8.39
N LEU A 83 10.10 -11.93 -7.39
CA LEU A 83 9.86 -10.63 -6.77
C LEU A 83 10.00 -9.50 -7.79
N GLU A 84 11.03 -9.53 -8.62
CA GLU A 84 11.25 -8.58 -9.71
C GLU A 84 10.03 -8.50 -10.64
N LYS A 85 9.54 -9.64 -11.16
CA LYS A 85 8.36 -9.64 -12.05
C LYS A 85 7.09 -9.14 -11.37
N VAL A 86 6.91 -9.46 -10.08
CA VAL A 86 5.77 -8.94 -9.30
C VAL A 86 5.89 -7.42 -9.13
N ILE A 87 7.09 -6.90 -8.86
CA ILE A 87 7.33 -5.44 -8.79
C ILE A 87 7.01 -4.78 -10.13
N VAL A 88 7.46 -5.36 -11.25
CA VAL A 88 7.15 -4.86 -12.60
C VAL A 88 5.64 -4.83 -12.85
N LEU A 89 4.92 -5.90 -12.50
CA LEU A 89 3.45 -5.96 -12.61
C LEU A 89 2.80 -4.81 -11.85
N LEU A 90 3.19 -4.59 -10.58
CA LEU A 90 2.61 -3.56 -9.72
C LEU A 90 2.96 -2.15 -10.21
N CYS A 91 4.15 -1.93 -10.75
CA CYS A 91 4.53 -0.66 -11.38
C CYS A 91 3.68 -0.37 -12.63
N LYS A 92 3.44 -1.38 -13.47
CA LYS A 92 2.64 -1.25 -14.69
C LYS A 92 1.15 -1.11 -14.39
N LYS A 93 0.67 -1.74 -13.30
CA LYS A 93 -0.72 -1.70 -12.84
C LYS A 93 -0.82 -1.00 -11.49
N LYS A 94 -0.45 0.29 -11.44
CA LYS A 94 -0.47 1.11 -10.21
C LYS A 94 -1.81 1.06 -9.47
N SER A 95 -2.91 0.92 -10.22
CA SER A 95 -4.25 0.74 -9.65
C SER A 95 -4.40 -0.48 -8.76
N TYR A 96 -3.62 -1.54 -8.96
CA TYR A 96 -3.60 -2.71 -8.08
C TYR A 96 -2.98 -2.36 -6.75
N PHE A 97 -1.82 -1.70 -6.79
CA PHE A 97 -1.10 -1.25 -5.62
C PHE A 97 -1.95 -0.30 -4.76
N TYR A 98 -2.54 0.74 -5.35
CA TYR A 98 -3.36 1.69 -4.61
C TYR A 98 -4.72 1.13 -4.17
N PHE A 99 -5.29 0.19 -4.91
CA PHE A 99 -6.46 -0.55 -4.45
C PHE A 99 -6.15 -1.40 -3.22
N ILE A 100 -5.04 -2.14 -3.22
CA ILE A 100 -4.59 -2.91 -2.04
C ILE A 100 -4.33 -1.97 -0.86
N LEU A 101 -3.61 -0.87 -1.10
CA LEU A 101 -3.28 0.11 -0.06
C LEU A 101 -4.53 0.81 0.51
N SER A 102 -5.52 1.16 -0.30
CA SER A 102 -6.78 1.76 0.18
C SER A 102 -7.70 0.79 0.90
N ASN A 103 -7.61 -0.50 0.58
CA ASN A 103 -8.30 -1.54 1.33
C ASN A 103 -7.43 -2.11 2.46
N SER A 104 -6.24 -1.55 2.71
CA SER A 104 -5.26 -2.09 3.66
C SER A 104 -5.75 -2.14 5.11
N LEU A 105 -6.60 -1.19 5.50
CA LEU A 105 -7.21 -1.13 6.84
C LEU A 105 -8.11 -2.34 7.15
N GLU A 106 -8.58 -3.04 6.12
CA GLU A 106 -9.36 -4.28 6.18
C GLU A 106 -8.58 -5.47 5.57
N PHE A 107 -7.35 -5.22 5.09
CA PHE A 107 -6.48 -6.21 4.48
C PHE A 107 -5.70 -6.93 5.57
N SER A 108 -6.06 -8.19 5.78
CA SER A 108 -5.22 -9.14 6.49
C SER A 108 -4.29 -9.78 5.46
N ILE A 109 -2.98 -9.72 5.73
CA ILE A 109 -1.97 -10.49 4.97
C ILE A 109 -2.35 -11.97 4.99
N ASP A 110 -2.92 -12.45 6.09
CA ASP A 110 -3.40 -13.83 6.24
C ASP A 110 -4.53 -14.13 5.24
N ASN A 111 -5.55 -13.27 5.16
CA ASN A 111 -6.64 -13.40 4.18
C ASN A 111 -6.11 -13.34 2.74
N PHE A 112 -5.11 -12.51 2.47
CA PHE A 112 -4.48 -12.40 1.15
C PHE A 112 -3.75 -13.69 0.78
N LEU A 113 -2.94 -14.24 1.69
CA LEU A 113 -2.21 -15.49 1.48
C LEU A 113 -3.15 -16.68 1.34
N MET A 114 -4.20 -16.79 2.16
CA MET A 114 -5.22 -17.84 2.04
C MET A 114 -6.01 -17.75 0.72
N GLU A 115 -6.30 -16.56 0.22
CA GLU A 115 -6.94 -16.40 -1.09
C GLU A 115 -5.98 -16.76 -2.24
N ILE A 116 -4.68 -16.48 -2.12
CA ILE A 116 -3.69 -16.92 -3.11
C ILE A 116 -3.67 -18.44 -3.24
N GLU A 117 -3.75 -19.19 -2.14
CA GLU A 117 -3.79 -20.66 -2.18
C GLU A 117 -4.96 -21.19 -3.00
N LYS A 118 -6.13 -20.53 -2.93
CA LYS A 118 -7.32 -20.90 -3.72
C LYS A 118 -7.16 -20.70 -5.23
N HIS A 119 -6.14 -19.95 -5.66
CA HIS A 119 -5.85 -19.67 -7.07
C HIS A 119 -4.86 -20.67 -7.71
N ASP A 120 -4.74 -21.88 -7.15
CA ASP A 120 -3.91 -22.99 -7.68
C ASP A 120 -2.45 -22.54 -7.89
N ILE A 121 -1.85 -21.96 -6.85
CA ILE A 121 -0.40 -21.70 -6.80
C ILE A 121 0.26 -22.65 -5.80
N ALA A 122 0.22 -23.95 -6.12
CA ALA A 122 0.88 -24.99 -5.34
C ALA A 122 2.40 -24.75 -5.15
N ASP A 123 3.03 -23.97 -6.04
CA ASP A 123 4.49 -23.79 -6.11
C ASP A 123 5.06 -22.72 -5.15
N LEU A 124 4.25 -21.92 -4.46
CA LEU A 124 4.76 -20.87 -3.56
C LEU A 124 5.09 -21.40 -2.14
N ASN A 125 4.87 -22.69 -1.85
CA ASN A 125 4.99 -23.27 -0.50
C ASN A 125 4.25 -22.47 0.59
N LEU A 126 3.18 -21.75 0.22
CA LEU A 126 2.39 -20.96 1.18
C LEU A 126 1.70 -21.86 2.23
N GLU A 127 1.49 -23.14 1.90
CA GLU A 127 0.95 -24.17 2.80
C GLU A 127 1.75 -24.33 4.09
N THR A 128 3.01 -23.87 4.12
CA THR A 128 3.87 -23.91 5.31
C THR A 128 3.71 -22.68 6.21
N ILE A 129 3.09 -21.61 5.71
CA ILE A 129 2.95 -20.34 6.43
C ILE A 129 1.86 -20.45 7.50
N PHE A 130 0.78 -21.18 7.22
CA PHE A 130 -0.32 -21.36 8.17
C PHE A 130 -0.52 -22.84 8.52
N ASP A 131 -0.83 -23.12 9.79
CA ASP A 131 -1.28 -24.45 10.21
C ASP A 131 -2.74 -24.70 9.78
N SER A 132 -3.21 -25.93 9.98
CA SER A 132 -4.60 -26.31 9.67
C SER A 132 -5.67 -25.56 10.48
N CYS A 133 -5.27 -24.82 11.51
CA CYS A 133 -6.12 -23.97 12.32
C CYS A 133 -6.06 -22.48 11.90
N GLY A 134 -5.24 -22.14 10.90
CA GLY A 134 -5.05 -20.78 10.41
C GLY A 134 -4.06 -19.94 11.22
N ASN A 135 -3.28 -20.53 12.12
CA ASN A 135 -2.21 -19.81 12.84
C ASN A 135 -0.93 -19.79 12.03
N VAL A 136 -0.10 -18.76 12.20
CA VAL A 136 1.22 -18.69 11.55
C VAL A 136 2.11 -19.83 12.05
N ALA A 137 2.47 -20.76 11.15
CA ALA A 137 3.33 -21.90 11.39
C ALA A 137 4.81 -21.59 11.11
N ASP A 138 5.11 -20.88 10.01
CA ASP A 138 6.46 -20.40 9.68
C ASP A 138 6.60 -18.89 9.93
N ILE A 139 7.09 -18.56 11.13
CA ILE A 139 7.24 -17.17 11.56
C ILE A 139 8.30 -16.39 10.77
N GLU A 140 9.33 -17.06 10.24
CA GLU A 140 10.42 -16.39 9.53
C GLU A 140 9.98 -16.02 8.10
N VAL A 141 9.27 -16.92 7.42
CA VAL A 141 8.63 -16.62 6.14
C VAL A 141 7.59 -15.52 6.32
N TYR A 142 6.78 -15.57 7.39
CA TYR A 142 5.79 -14.52 7.67
C TYR A 142 6.42 -13.14 7.90
N LYS A 143 7.50 -13.06 8.70
CA LYS A 143 8.28 -11.81 8.87
C LYS A 143 8.83 -11.31 7.55
N LYS A 144 9.32 -12.20 6.69
CA LYS A 144 9.82 -11.83 5.36
C LYS A 144 8.73 -11.22 4.49
N ILE A 145 7.54 -11.81 4.49
CA ILE A 145 6.38 -11.29 3.75
C ILE A 145 5.97 -9.91 4.29
N LEU A 146 5.95 -9.73 5.61
CA LEU A 146 5.70 -8.42 6.22
C LEU A 146 6.74 -7.39 5.77
N PHE A 147 8.02 -7.74 5.82
CA PHE A 147 9.11 -6.87 5.39
C PHE A 147 8.99 -6.49 3.90
N VAL A 148 8.76 -7.48 3.02
CA VAL A 148 8.55 -7.26 1.58
C VAL A 148 7.36 -6.33 1.36
N SER A 149 6.22 -6.62 1.98
CA SER A 149 4.97 -5.85 1.80
C SER A 149 5.12 -4.41 2.27
N ALA A 150 5.71 -4.21 3.45
CA ALA A 150 5.96 -2.87 4.00
C ALA A 150 6.93 -2.08 3.12
N THR A 151 8.06 -2.69 2.75
CA THR A 151 9.06 -2.06 1.87
C THR A 151 8.43 -1.67 0.53
N MET A 152 7.64 -2.55 -0.07
CA MET A 152 6.90 -2.28 -1.30
C MET A 152 5.95 -1.09 -1.17
N ILE A 153 5.19 -1.01 -0.08
CA ILE A 153 4.25 0.10 0.16
C ILE A 153 4.96 1.45 0.14
N PHE A 154 6.04 1.56 0.90
CA PHE A 154 6.71 2.84 1.05
C PHE A 154 7.57 3.21 -0.16
N PHE A 155 8.35 2.27 -0.71
CA PHE A 155 9.23 2.53 -1.85
C PHE A 155 8.43 2.83 -3.12
N GLN A 156 7.37 2.06 -3.38
CA GLN A 156 6.50 2.31 -4.54
C GLN A 156 5.74 3.62 -4.38
N GLY A 157 5.19 3.89 -3.19
CA GLY A 157 4.48 5.13 -2.90
C GLY A 157 5.36 6.36 -3.08
N ALA A 158 6.60 6.33 -2.57
CA ALA A 158 7.55 7.41 -2.72
C ALA A 158 8.03 7.58 -4.17
N ARG A 159 8.29 6.49 -4.89
CA ARG A 159 8.63 6.51 -6.32
C ARG A 159 7.55 7.23 -7.12
N ASP A 160 6.30 6.80 -6.98
CA ASP A 160 5.17 7.38 -7.71
C ASP A 160 4.94 8.85 -7.34
N PHE A 161 5.10 9.21 -6.07
CA PHE A 161 5.04 10.60 -5.61
C PHE A 161 6.12 11.46 -6.28
N ILE A 162 7.36 10.98 -6.34
CA ILE A 162 8.48 11.67 -6.97
C ILE A 162 8.26 11.83 -8.48
N LEU A 163 7.85 10.75 -9.17
CA LEU A 163 7.58 10.77 -10.60
C LEU A 163 6.50 11.79 -10.95
N LEU A 164 5.37 11.77 -10.22
CA LEU A 164 4.30 12.75 -10.42
C LEU A 164 4.79 14.17 -10.16
N ASN A 165 5.41 14.39 -9.00
CA ASN A 165 5.77 15.72 -8.57
C ASN A 165 6.79 16.39 -9.52
N LYS A 166 7.72 15.60 -10.08
CA LYS A 166 8.69 16.05 -11.06
C LYS A 166 8.22 15.93 -12.52
N LYS A 167 7.01 15.41 -12.77
CA LYS A 167 6.47 15.10 -14.11
C LYS A 167 7.41 14.24 -14.96
N LEU A 168 8.05 13.25 -14.33
CA LEU A 168 8.97 12.34 -15.00
C LEU A 168 8.20 11.23 -15.73
N PRO A 169 8.68 10.78 -16.90
CA PRO A 169 8.11 9.62 -17.58
C PRO A 169 8.40 8.34 -16.81
N ASP A 170 7.49 7.37 -16.93
CA ASP A 170 7.61 6.04 -16.33
C ASP A 170 7.77 4.99 -17.43
N SER A 171 8.97 4.93 -18.03
CA SER A 171 9.29 4.01 -19.13
C SER A 171 9.45 2.57 -18.63
N ASP A 172 9.28 1.60 -19.54
CA ASP A 172 9.52 0.18 -19.23
C ASP A 172 10.94 -0.06 -18.71
N GLU A 173 11.94 0.65 -19.24
CA GLU A 173 13.34 0.58 -18.80
C GLU A 173 13.51 1.06 -17.35
N ASN A 174 12.91 2.20 -16.99
CA ASN A 174 12.95 2.73 -15.61
C ASN A 174 12.21 1.81 -14.62
N ILE A 175 11.12 1.17 -15.06
CA ILE A 175 10.37 0.19 -14.26
C ILE A 175 11.25 -1.05 -14.01
N GLN A 176 11.90 -1.55 -15.06
CA GLN A 176 12.75 -2.73 -14.99
C GLN A 176 13.96 -2.47 -14.06
N GLU A 177 14.66 -1.34 -14.24
CA GLU A 177 15.79 -0.97 -13.38
C GLU A 177 15.36 -0.84 -11.90
N TYR A 178 14.20 -0.23 -11.65
CA TYR A 178 13.66 -0.12 -10.30
C TYR A 178 13.34 -1.50 -9.69
N ALA A 179 12.70 -2.38 -10.48
CA ALA A 179 12.33 -3.72 -10.03
C ALA A 179 13.56 -4.56 -9.69
N GLU A 180 14.60 -4.54 -10.53
CA GLU A 180 15.86 -5.24 -10.31
C GLU A 180 16.59 -4.76 -9.05
N LYS A 181 16.63 -3.44 -8.82
CA LYS A 181 17.28 -2.88 -7.62
C LYS A 181 16.51 -3.23 -6.36
N LEU A 182 15.17 -3.13 -6.40
CA LEU A 182 14.33 -3.37 -5.24
C LEU A 182 14.27 -4.87 -4.89
N SER A 183 14.21 -5.77 -5.88
CA SER A 183 14.25 -7.21 -5.62
C SER A 183 15.55 -7.61 -4.95
N LYS A 184 16.71 -7.16 -5.46
CA LYS A 184 18.03 -7.40 -4.85
C LYS A 184 18.12 -6.85 -3.44
N PHE A 185 17.63 -5.63 -3.21
CA PHE A 185 17.60 -5.01 -1.89
C PHE A 185 16.80 -5.87 -0.89
N ILE A 186 15.63 -6.35 -1.28
CA ILE A 186 14.78 -7.16 -0.40
C ILE A 186 15.42 -8.52 -0.11
N ILE A 187 15.98 -9.18 -1.13
CA ILE A 187 16.60 -10.52 -1.01
C ILE A 187 17.89 -10.50 -0.18
N SER A 188 18.69 -9.43 -0.30
CA SER A 188 19.91 -9.25 0.49
C SER A 188 19.66 -8.88 1.96
N GLY A 189 18.40 -8.80 2.40
CA GLY A 189 18.05 -8.44 3.78
C GLY A 189 18.11 -6.94 4.07
N GLY A 190 18.02 -6.11 3.03
CA GLY A 190 17.96 -4.66 3.13
C GLY A 190 19.32 -4.00 3.36
N LEU A 191 19.33 -2.90 4.14
CA LEU A 191 20.51 -2.03 4.33
C LEU A 191 21.74 -2.70 4.94
N GLY A 192 21.59 -3.87 5.56
CA GLY A 192 22.61 -4.49 6.41
C GLY A 192 23.94 -4.79 5.72
N HIS A 193 23.98 -4.90 4.39
CA HIS A 193 25.20 -5.10 3.61
C HIS A 193 25.80 -3.81 3.07
N ASP A 194 25.00 -2.91 2.50
CA ASP A 194 25.49 -1.72 1.81
C ASP A 194 25.86 -0.55 2.76
N ILE A 195 25.26 -0.49 3.95
CA ILE A 195 25.49 0.62 4.88
C ILE A 195 26.81 0.49 5.66
N LYS A 196 27.38 -0.71 5.74
CA LYS A 196 28.60 -0.99 6.53
C LYS A 196 29.81 -0.22 6.06
N ASP A 197 29.85 0.15 4.79
CA ASP A 197 30.93 0.96 4.20
C ASP A 197 30.76 2.47 4.44
N THR A 198 29.62 2.89 5.01
CA THR A 198 29.36 4.29 5.35
C THR A 198 29.98 4.63 6.70
N ASP A 199 30.85 5.64 6.74
CA ASP A 199 31.50 6.10 7.97
C ASP A 199 30.46 6.53 9.04
N ALA A 200 30.69 6.17 10.30
CA ALA A 200 29.79 6.41 11.42
C ALA A 200 29.45 7.90 11.59
N LEU A 201 30.42 8.78 11.33
CA LEU A 201 30.20 10.23 11.38
C LEU A 201 29.18 10.68 10.32
N ARG A 202 29.19 10.05 9.14
CA ARG A 202 28.21 10.33 8.09
C ARG A 202 26.82 9.83 8.49
N LEU A 203 26.70 8.64 9.09
CA LEU A 203 25.41 8.14 9.59
C LEU A 203 24.81 9.06 10.64
N SER A 204 25.59 9.51 11.63
CA SER A 204 25.11 10.47 12.63
C SER A 204 24.66 11.81 12.04
N GLN A 205 25.25 12.26 10.93
CA GLN A 205 24.76 13.43 10.21
C GLN A 205 23.41 13.18 9.54
N LEU A 206 23.21 11.98 8.99
CA LEU A 206 21.94 11.58 8.38
C LEU A 206 20.85 11.41 9.43
N ASP A 207 21.15 10.86 10.61
CA ASP A 207 20.23 10.77 11.75
C ASP A 207 19.72 12.16 12.15
N LEU A 208 20.66 13.10 12.33
CA LEU A 208 20.33 14.48 12.69
C LEU A 208 19.48 15.17 11.61
N LEU A 209 19.78 14.91 10.33
CA LEU A 209 18.99 15.42 9.21
C LEU A 209 17.56 14.88 9.27
N CYS A 210 17.39 13.56 9.40
CA CYS A 210 16.09 12.90 9.42
C CYS A 210 15.25 13.38 10.60
N SER A 211 15.83 13.37 11.81
CA SER A 211 15.13 13.78 13.03
C SER A 211 14.74 15.27 12.99
N LYS A 212 15.62 16.17 12.54
CA LYS A 212 15.33 17.62 12.50
C LYS A 212 14.11 17.95 11.65
N GLU A 213 14.01 17.36 10.46
CA GLU A 213 12.91 17.64 9.55
C GLU A 213 11.59 17.06 10.08
N ILE A 214 11.62 15.86 10.66
CA ILE A 214 10.46 15.26 11.32
C ILE A 214 10.00 16.07 12.54
N GLN A 215 10.92 16.51 13.40
CA GLN A 215 10.60 17.31 14.58
C GLN A 215 9.88 18.61 14.20
N SER A 216 10.20 19.19 13.04
CA SER A 216 9.56 20.41 12.52
C SER A 216 8.13 20.21 12.02
N LEU A 217 7.68 18.97 11.81
CA LEU A 217 6.30 18.69 11.40
C LEU A 217 5.31 19.15 12.47
N LYS A 218 4.18 19.69 12.00
CA LYS A 218 3.07 20.06 12.87
C LYS A 218 2.54 18.83 13.61
N GLU A 219 2.00 19.08 14.80
CA GLU A 219 1.28 18.06 15.54
C GLU A 219 0.06 17.55 14.75
N PRO A 220 -0.28 16.26 14.87
CA PRO A 220 -1.46 15.71 14.22
C PRO A 220 -2.70 16.51 14.56
N CYS A 221 -3.61 16.65 13.59
CA CYS A 221 -4.87 17.34 13.84
C CYS A 221 -5.68 16.63 14.93
N LYS A 222 -6.59 17.36 15.60
CA LYS A 222 -7.41 16.81 16.69
C LYS A 222 -8.20 15.55 16.32
N PHE A 223 -8.57 15.41 15.04
CA PHE A 223 -9.28 14.23 14.54
C PHE A 223 -8.40 12.98 14.57
N PHE A 224 -7.14 13.10 14.18
CA PHE A 224 -6.18 12.00 14.23
C PHE A 224 -5.95 11.54 15.68
N ILE A 225 -5.74 12.48 16.60
CA ILE A 225 -5.54 12.20 18.03
C ILE A 225 -6.77 11.48 18.62
N ALA A 226 -7.98 11.99 18.35
CA ALA A 226 -9.21 11.39 18.85
C ALA A 226 -9.41 9.95 18.33
N ILE A 227 -9.08 9.71 17.06
CA ILE A 227 -9.09 8.36 16.49
C ILE A 227 -8.13 7.45 17.25
N GLY A 228 -6.87 7.86 17.43
CA GLY A 228 -5.88 7.05 18.14
C GLY A 228 -6.35 6.67 19.54
N ASN A 229 -6.93 7.63 20.27
CA ASN A 229 -7.49 7.40 21.60
C ASN A 229 -8.66 6.41 21.59
N VAL A 230 -9.62 6.57 20.67
CA VAL A 230 -10.77 5.64 20.59
C VAL A 230 -10.32 4.25 20.17
N VAL A 231 -9.48 4.13 19.14
CA VAL A 231 -8.92 2.85 18.66
C VAL A 231 -8.17 2.14 19.77
N ARG A 232 -7.38 2.85 20.59
CA ARG A 232 -6.70 2.27 21.76
C ARG A 232 -7.68 1.69 22.79
N ARG A 233 -8.81 2.35 23.00
CA ARG A 233 -9.80 1.93 24.01
C ARG A 233 -10.66 0.75 23.56
N VAL A 234 -11.14 0.75 22.31
CA VAL A 234 -12.15 -0.22 21.85
C VAL A 234 -11.66 -1.12 20.71
N GLY A 235 -10.49 -0.84 20.14
CA GLY A 235 -9.97 -1.51 18.94
C GLY A 235 -10.48 -0.88 17.65
N PHE A 236 -9.71 -1.06 16.57
CA PHE A 236 -10.01 -0.46 15.27
C PHE A 236 -11.39 -0.87 14.76
N SER A 237 -11.70 -2.17 14.72
CA SER A 237 -12.96 -2.69 14.16
C SER A 237 -14.20 -2.18 14.88
N LYS A 238 -14.12 -1.95 16.20
CA LYS A 238 -15.25 -1.51 17.03
C LYS A 238 -15.43 0.00 17.09
N THR A 239 -14.44 0.78 16.66
CA THR A 239 -14.51 2.25 16.66
C THR A 239 -15.73 2.75 15.88
N THR A 240 -16.54 3.63 16.47
CA THR A 240 -17.75 4.21 15.84
C THR A 240 -17.65 5.73 15.65
N ILE A 241 -18.47 6.31 14.77
CA ILE A 241 -18.57 7.77 14.60
C ILE A 241 -19.09 8.43 15.88
N GLU A 242 -19.98 7.76 16.62
CA GLU A 242 -20.51 8.21 17.89
C GLU A 242 -19.43 8.37 18.96
N GLU A 243 -18.55 7.38 19.10
CA GLU A 243 -17.42 7.44 20.04
C GLU A 243 -16.44 8.53 19.65
N LEU A 244 -16.17 8.71 18.35
CA LEU A 244 -15.31 9.78 17.85
C LEU A 244 -15.93 11.15 18.10
N ALA A 245 -17.23 11.31 17.89
CA ALA A 245 -17.95 12.56 18.17
C ALA A 245 -17.83 12.91 19.66
N LYS A 246 -18.04 11.92 20.53
CA LYS A 246 -17.89 12.07 21.98
C LYS A 246 -16.47 12.45 22.39
N GLU A 247 -15.46 11.78 21.84
CA GLU A 247 -14.04 12.09 22.10
C GLU A 247 -13.68 13.51 21.65
N LEU A 248 -14.23 13.96 20.52
CA LEU A 248 -13.99 15.29 19.96
C LEU A 248 -14.84 16.39 20.61
N GLY A 249 -15.78 16.06 21.48
CA GLY A 249 -16.77 17.00 22.02
C GLY A 249 -17.68 17.60 20.93
N LEU A 250 -17.94 16.86 19.85
CA LEU A 250 -18.74 17.29 18.71
C LEU A 250 -20.08 16.56 18.66
N ALA A 251 -21.09 17.18 18.05
CA ALA A 251 -22.29 16.47 17.66
C ALA A 251 -22.00 15.52 16.50
N LYS A 252 -22.72 14.38 16.44
CA LYS A 252 -22.60 13.40 15.35
C LYS A 252 -22.80 14.03 13.97
N SER A 253 -23.78 14.94 13.86
CA SER A 253 -24.08 15.69 12.63
C SER A 253 -22.91 16.57 12.16
N SER A 254 -22.13 17.13 13.09
CA SER A 254 -20.95 17.94 12.75
C SER A 254 -19.83 17.11 12.13
N LEU A 255 -19.65 15.85 12.55
CA LEU A 255 -18.71 14.95 11.88
C LEU A 255 -19.16 14.60 10.47
N TYR A 256 -20.46 14.33 10.27
CA TYR A 256 -21.00 14.03 8.95
C TYR A 256 -20.97 15.19 7.95
N THR A 257 -20.76 16.41 8.43
CA THR A 257 -20.57 17.57 7.56
C THR A 257 -19.23 17.48 6.82
N ASN A 258 -18.22 16.89 7.45
CA ASN A 258 -16.86 16.78 6.90
C ASN A 258 -16.55 15.37 6.36
N PHE A 259 -17.14 14.32 6.94
CA PHE A 259 -16.87 12.92 6.58
C PHE A 259 -18.15 12.11 6.51
N SER A 260 -18.46 11.50 5.36
CA SER A 260 -19.69 10.72 5.17
C SER A 260 -19.64 9.33 5.81
N SER A 261 -18.45 8.85 6.21
CA SER A 261 -18.28 7.56 6.90
C SER A 261 -17.01 7.50 7.75
N LYS A 262 -16.92 6.48 8.63
CA LYS A 262 -15.70 6.15 9.38
C LYS A 262 -14.54 5.89 8.41
N LYS A 263 -14.73 5.01 7.42
CA LYS A 263 -13.70 4.64 6.44
C LYS A 263 -13.10 5.88 5.76
N GLU A 264 -13.96 6.80 5.29
CA GLU A 264 -13.53 8.05 4.67
C GLU A 264 -12.73 8.96 5.61
N MET A 265 -13.14 9.08 6.88
CA MET A 265 -12.40 9.86 7.86
C MET A 265 -10.98 9.31 8.07
N PHE A 266 -10.85 8.00 8.21
CA PHE A 266 -9.55 7.34 8.36
C PHE A 266 -8.69 7.48 7.09
N GLU A 267 -9.26 7.22 5.92
CA GLU A 267 -8.60 7.38 4.63
C GLU A 267 -8.05 8.80 4.44
N ALA A 268 -8.85 9.82 4.74
CA ALA A 268 -8.44 11.23 4.61
C ALA A 268 -7.28 11.59 5.57
N LEU A 269 -7.32 11.07 6.80
CA LEU A 269 -6.29 11.36 7.80
C LEU A 269 -4.99 10.61 7.50
N ILE A 270 -5.06 9.34 7.12
CA ILE A 270 -3.88 8.56 6.68
C ILE A 270 -3.25 9.21 5.46
N LYS A 271 -4.06 9.70 4.51
CA LYS A 271 -3.58 10.44 3.34
C LYS A 271 -2.71 11.63 3.73
N GLU A 272 -3.22 12.47 4.64
CA GLU A 272 -2.50 13.65 5.11
C GLU A 272 -1.14 13.24 5.71
N GLU A 273 -1.11 12.18 6.50
CA GLU A 273 0.11 11.68 7.11
C GLU A 273 1.11 11.08 6.13
N CYS A 274 0.65 10.26 5.18
CA CYS A 274 1.52 9.75 4.11
C CYS A 274 2.11 10.89 3.27
N LEU A 275 1.32 11.93 2.97
CA LEU A 275 1.82 13.09 2.23
C LEU A 275 2.86 13.88 3.02
N ASN A 276 2.66 14.06 4.34
CA ASN A 276 3.65 14.69 5.21
C ASN A 276 4.97 13.90 5.22
N LEU A 277 4.89 12.58 5.41
CA LEU A 277 6.04 11.68 5.40
C LEU A 277 6.78 11.73 4.06
N PHE A 278 6.08 11.56 2.94
CA PHE A 278 6.69 11.57 1.60
C PHE A 278 7.30 12.92 1.23
N HIS A 279 6.75 14.03 1.74
CA HIS A 279 7.36 15.33 1.57
C HIS A 279 8.72 15.42 2.28
N VAL A 280 8.81 14.96 3.52
CA VAL A 280 10.07 14.94 4.30
C VAL A 280 11.07 14.00 3.67
N ILE A 281 10.67 12.77 3.31
CA ILE A 281 11.53 11.81 2.61
C ILE A 281 12.11 12.44 1.35
N LYS A 282 11.27 13.03 0.48
CA LYS A 282 11.73 13.69 -0.74
C LYS A 282 12.77 14.77 -0.44
N LYS A 283 12.57 15.57 0.61
CA LYS A 283 13.50 16.63 1.01
C LYS A 283 14.82 16.06 1.50
N ASN A 284 14.79 15.04 2.34
CA ASN A 284 16.00 14.43 2.91
C ASN A 284 16.80 13.66 1.85
N LEU A 285 16.13 12.99 0.90
CA LEU A 285 16.77 12.27 -0.19
C LEU A 285 17.67 13.15 -1.08
N LEU A 286 17.49 14.48 -1.07
CA LEU A 286 18.38 15.41 -1.77
C LEU A 286 19.82 15.42 -1.22
N TYR A 287 20.01 14.96 0.02
CA TYR A 287 21.31 14.93 0.70
C TYR A 287 22.02 13.58 0.58
N ALA A 288 21.37 12.56 0.00
CA ALA A 288 21.97 11.26 -0.22
C ALA A 288 23.03 11.33 -1.32
N LYS A 289 24.18 10.69 -1.09
CA LYS A 289 25.30 10.62 -2.04
C LYS A 289 25.28 9.36 -2.90
N ASN A 290 24.61 8.32 -2.43
CA ASN A 290 24.55 7.00 -3.08
C ASN A 290 23.25 6.29 -2.69
N SER A 291 23.01 5.11 -3.28
CA SER A 291 21.80 4.32 -3.03
C SER A 291 21.67 3.86 -1.57
N ALA A 292 22.78 3.50 -0.91
CA ALA A 292 22.76 3.10 0.50
C ALA A 292 22.28 4.23 1.41
N GLU A 293 22.79 5.45 1.21
CA GLU A 293 22.33 6.64 1.94
C GLU A 293 20.86 6.98 1.61
N CYS A 294 20.42 6.80 0.36
CA CYS A 294 19.00 7.01 0.00
C CYS A 294 18.09 6.11 0.85
N VAL A 295 18.41 4.83 0.91
CA VAL A 295 17.63 3.85 1.66
C VAL A 295 17.72 4.12 3.16
N TYR A 296 18.89 4.47 3.69
CA TYR A 296 19.06 4.83 5.10
C TYR A 296 18.20 6.03 5.48
N ILE A 297 18.31 7.13 4.74
CA ILE A 297 17.51 8.33 4.94
C ILE A 297 16.03 8.00 4.90
N PHE A 298 15.61 7.15 3.96
CA PHE A 298 14.23 6.73 3.83
C PHE A 298 13.74 6.04 5.11
N MET A 299 14.43 4.97 5.53
CA MET A 299 14.06 4.18 6.70
C MET A 299 14.13 4.99 8.00
N GLU A 300 15.19 5.78 8.19
CA GLU A 300 15.37 6.60 9.39
C GLU A 300 14.30 7.71 9.48
N THR A 301 13.97 8.34 8.34
CA THR A 301 12.87 9.32 8.29
C THR A 301 11.53 8.68 8.68
N GLU A 302 11.27 7.44 8.26
CA GLU A 302 10.07 6.69 8.63
C GLU A 302 10.04 6.36 10.12
N ILE A 303 11.13 5.84 10.68
CA ILE A 303 11.26 5.52 12.10
C ILE A 303 10.99 6.77 12.94
N GLU A 304 11.69 7.87 12.64
CA GLU A 304 11.50 9.14 13.33
C GLU A 304 10.06 9.65 13.21
N PHE A 305 9.44 9.51 12.03
CA PHE A 305 8.04 9.88 11.82
C PHE A 305 7.10 9.09 12.73
N PHE A 306 7.21 7.76 12.75
CA PHE A 306 6.38 6.90 13.59
C PHE A 306 6.62 7.14 15.07
N LEU A 307 7.86 7.40 15.48
CA LEU A 307 8.19 7.76 16.86
C LEU A 307 7.57 9.10 17.27
N LYS A 308 7.62 10.13 16.41
CA LYS A 308 6.93 11.41 16.66
C LYS A 308 5.41 11.24 16.73
N ARG A 309 4.83 10.34 15.93
CA ARG A 309 3.39 10.07 15.91
C ARG A 309 2.94 8.99 16.90
N LYS A 310 3.82 8.59 17.83
CA LYS A 310 3.50 7.68 18.94
C LYS A 310 2.59 8.38 19.95
N GLY A 311 1.31 8.49 19.59
CA GLY A 311 0.21 8.98 20.43
C GLY A 311 -0.58 7.83 20.99
#